data_AF-A0A835DF10-F1
#
_entry.id   AF-A0A835DF10-F1
#
_cell.length_a   1.000
_cell.length_b   1.000
_cell.length_c   1.000
_cell.angle_alpha   90.00
_cell.angle_beta   90.00
_cell.angle_gamma   90.00
#
_symmetry.space_group_name_H-M   'P 1'
#
loop_
_entity.id
_entity.type
_entity.pdbx_description
1 polymer ?
#
loop_
_entity_poly.entity_id
_entity_poly.type
_entity_poly.pdbx_seq_one_letter_code
_entity_poly.pdbx_strand_id
1 'polypeptide(L)'
;MRDIASCFNEYSINVSDSSCSSSSNLACLSPNLIPSIQNAVTCLYKTKLSTQKQLLIIVTWCKNLMGQGLSINVGDDLSSAFKVNTNSRLFRKKGTRTFKSGNSEIKVFWDLSTAKYEAGPEPINGFYVMVVADSELSLLLGDISEEMATKKFSTGIPVADFSLVSRREHFSGNTLYSTKAQFCHNGAAHDILIRFSGEDEGLKNPALSICIDKRKVIRVKRLQWNFRGNQSIFVDGLLVDMMWDVHDWFYNRASGYAVFMFRTRSGLDSRLWLEEKLMQKEQERVGFSLLIYAYELIANAAYIGTPGKGILAADESTGTIGKRLASINVENVESNRHYQKTSFGKPFVEVLKEGGVLSGIKVDKGTVELPGTNGETITQGLDGLAQRCQHYYAVGARFANGVLCSRLAPTSLLSLLSTRTQMGYAIICQENGLVPIVEPEVLVDGSHDIDRCADVTECILAACYKALNDYHVMLEGTLLKPNMVTPGSEAKKVSPEVVAEYTVRALQPAVPAVVFLSGGQSEEEATLNLNVMNNLKGKKPWTLSFSFGRALQQSTLKAWGGKEENVEKARAAFLKRCKANSEATLGIYKGDAAQGEGVSESLHVKDYK
;
A
#
# COMPACT_ATOMS: atom_id res chain seq x y z
N MET A 1 -33.55 -4.50 18.02
CA MET A 1 -34.10 -3.18 17.70
C MET A 1 -33.90 -2.26 18.90
N ARG A 2 -32.78 -1.59 19.21
CA ARG A 2 -31.56 -1.17 18.47
C ARG A 2 -31.89 -0.81 17.02
N ASP A 3 -32.34 0.39 16.72
CA ASP A 3 -31.65 1.64 17.04
C ASP A 3 -32.58 2.78 17.46
N ILE A 4 -32.24 3.39 18.59
CA ILE A 4 -32.30 4.85 18.74
C ILE A 4 -30.93 5.42 18.37
N ALA A 5 -30.98 6.62 17.79
CA ALA A 5 -30.08 7.78 17.95
C ALA A 5 -29.73 8.33 16.54
N SER A 6 -30.16 9.52 16.09
CA SER A 6 -30.31 10.86 16.70
C SER A 6 -29.01 11.48 17.22
N CYS A 7 -28.60 12.58 16.58
CA CYS A 7 -27.66 13.57 17.09
C CYS A 7 -28.45 14.75 17.65
N PHE A 8 -28.20 15.19 18.89
CA PHE A 8 -28.45 16.57 19.37
C PHE A 8 -27.51 16.92 20.53
N ASN A 9 -27.28 18.22 20.71
CA ASN A 9 -26.29 18.84 21.60
C ASN A 9 -26.91 19.37 22.91
N GLU A 10 -26.06 19.43 23.94
CA GLU A 10 -25.98 20.32 25.13
C GLU A 10 -27.15 20.42 26.15
N TYR A 11 -26.78 20.15 27.41
CA TYR A 11 -27.48 20.32 28.70
C TYR A 11 -28.37 19.18 29.23
N SER A 12 -27.73 18.12 29.78
CA SER A 12 -28.29 17.43 30.96
C SER A 12 -27.20 16.71 31.76
N ILE A 13 -27.03 17.16 33.02
CA ILE A 13 -26.16 16.62 34.07
C ILE A 13 -26.97 15.62 34.90
N ASN A 14 -26.52 14.37 35.13
CA ASN A 14 -26.24 13.77 36.46
C ASN A 14 -26.13 12.22 36.49
N VAL A 15 -24.96 11.77 36.98
CA VAL A 15 -24.64 10.79 38.04
C VAL A 15 -25.67 9.68 38.42
N SER A 16 -25.32 8.40 38.20
CA SER A 16 -25.02 7.37 39.24
C SER A 16 -25.08 5.91 38.73
N ASP A 17 -24.07 5.16 39.21
CA ASP A 17 -23.76 3.73 39.33
C ASP A 17 -24.60 2.54 38.80
N SER A 18 -23.81 1.49 38.51
CA SER A 18 -23.97 0.06 38.85
C SER A 18 -24.36 -0.96 37.76
N SER A 19 -23.34 -1.76 37.39
CA SER A 19 -23.32 -3.21 37.12
C SER A 19 -24.31 -3.91 36.17
N CYS A 20 -23.69 -4.83 35.40
CA CYS A 20 -24.20 -6.08 34.82
C CYS A 20 -24.71 -6.08 33.37
N SER A 21 -23.81 -6.56 32.50
CA SER A 21 -24.03 -7.56 31.44
C SER A 21 -25.18 -7.35 30.46
N SER A 22 -24.85 -6.95 29.23
CA SER A 22 -25.52 -7.42 28.00
C SER A 22 -24.62 -7.21 26.78
N SER A 23 -23.99 -8.30 26.35
CA SER A 23 -23.08 -8.40 25.21
C SER A 23 -23.72 -7.99 23.88
N SER A 24 -23.10 -7.06 23.16
CA SER A 24 -23.36 -6.80 21.74
C SER A 24 -22.41 -7.62 20.86
N ASN A 25 -23.00 -8.44 19.98
CA ASN A 25 -22.33 -9.34 19.05
C ASN A 25 -21.72 -8.58 17.86
N LEU A 26 -20.43 -8.28 17.89
CA LEU A 26 -19.67 -7.91 16.70
C LEU A 26 -18.54 -8.92 16.49
N ALA A 27 -18.73 -9.81 15.53
CA ALA A 27 -17.72 -10.77 15.08
C ALA A 27 -16.77 -10.09 14.09
N CYS A 28 -15.46 -10.20 14.33
CA CYS A 28 -14.44 -9.93 13.32
C CYS A 28 -14.09 -11.25 12.62
N LEU A 29 -13.79 -11.18 11.32
CA LEU A 29 -13.51 -12.32 10.43
C LEU A 29 -12.40 -13.24 10.96
N SER A 30 -12.54 -14.55 10.74
CA SER A 30 -11.42 -15.50 10.71
C SER A 30 -10.86 -15.49 9.28
N PRO A 31 -9.61 -15.04 9.05
CA PRO A 31 -8.99 -15.17 7.74
C PRO A 31 -8.35 -16.56 7.64
N ASN A 32 -8.40 -17.16 6.45
CA ASN A 32 -7.37 -18.13 6.07
C ASN A 32 -5.99 -17.52 6.42
N LEU A 33 -5.13 -18.27 7.09
CA LEU A 33 -3.79 -17.86 7.54
C LEU A 33 -2.87 -17.59 6.33
N ILE A 34 -3.11 -16.50 5.60
CA ILE A 34 -2.21 -16.05 4.54
C ILE A 34 -0.99 -15.42 5.22
N PRO A 35 0.24 -15.94 5.01
CA PRO A 35 1.46 -15.39 5.59
C PRO A 35 1.71 -13.95 5.13
N SER A 36 2.26 -13.11 6.00
CA SER A 36 2.73 -11.78 5.64
C SER A 36 3.88 -11.83 4.63
N ILE A 37 3.98 -10.81 3.77
CA ILE A 37 5.07 -10.59 2.83
C ILE A 37 6.16 -9.76 3.50
N GLN A 38 7.42 -10.18 3.38
CA GLN A 38 8.58 -9.39 3.81
C GLN A 38 8.97 -8.43 2.68
N ASN A 39 8.83 -7.12 2.89
CA ASN A 39 9.05 -6.11 1.85
C ASN A 39 10.47 -5.55 1.87
N ALA A 40 11.06 -5.38 3.06
CA ALA A 40 12.39 -4.83 3.19
C ALA A 40 13.14 -5.43 4.38
N VAL A 41 14.45 -5.60 4.22
CA VAL A 41 15.38 -6.03 5.27
C VAL A 41 16.53 -5.03 5.28
N THR A 42 16.71 -4.34 6.41
CA THR A 42 17.80 -3.39 6.65
C THR A 42 18.73 -3.93 7.73
N CYS A 43 19.98 -4.19 7.38
CA CYS A 43 21.02 -4.66 8.28
C CYS A 43 22.03 -3.54 8.54
N LEU A 44 22.30 -3.26 9.82
CA LEU A 44 23.35 -2.35 10.28
C LEU A 44 24.55 -3.19 10.70
N TYR A 45 25.65 -3.02 9.99
CA TYR A 45 26.94 -3.60 10.32
C TYR A 45 27.83 -2.55 10.96
N LYS A 46 28.57 -2.95 11.98
CA LYS A 46 29.65 -2.17 12.57
C LYS A 46 30.96 -2.81 12.14
N THR A 47 31.84 -2.01 11.57
CA THR A 47 33.18 -2.44 11.18
C THR A 47 34.22 -1.59 11.90
N LYS A 48 35.34 -2.21 12.28
CA LYS A 48 36.47 -1.60 12.96
C LYS A 48 37.71 -1.77 12.10
N LEU A 49 38.14 -0.68 11.49
CA LEU A 49 39.34 -0.63 10.66
C LEU A 49 40.61 -0.76 11.50
N SER A 50 41.74 -1.11 10.87
CA SER A 50 43.06 -1.21 11.51
C SER A 50 43.46 0.09 12.22
N THR A 51 43.02 1.23 11.68
CA THR A 51 43.20 2.58 12.24
C THR A 51 42.40 2.84 13.53
N GLN A 52 41.70 1.84 14.07
CA GLN A 52 40.73 1.93 15.17
C GLN A 52 39.48 2.77 14.84
N LYS A 53 39.36 3.28 13.62
CA LYS A 53 38.16 3.97 13.15
C LYS A 53 37.01 2.99 13.03
N GLN A 54 35.86 3.37 13.58
CA GLN A 54 34.62 2.61 13.44
C GLN A 54 33.78 3.18 12.30
N LEU A 55 33.23 2.31 11.46
CA LEU A 55 32.25 2.69 10.45
C LEU A 55 30.95 1.90 10.66
N LEU A 56 29.84 2.56 10.37
CA LEU A 56 28.52 1.96 10.31
C LEU A 56 28.14 1.77 8.85
N ILE A 57 27.81 0.55 8.46
CA ILE A 57 27.41 0.18 7.10
C ILE A 57 25.98 -0.33 7.16
N ILE A 58 25.05 0.40 6.55
CA ILE A 58 23.64 0.05 6.45
C ILE A 58 23.41 -0.59 5.08
N VAL A 59 22.99 -1.85 5.06
CA VAL A 59 22.60 -2.56 3.84
C VAL A 59 21.09 -2.77 3.87
N THR A 60 20.37 -2.28 2.88
CA THR A 60 18.92 -2.46 2.73
C THR A 60 18.62 -3.24 1.47
N TRP A 61 17.98 -4.39 1.64
CA TRP A 61 17.34 -5.16 0.59
C TRP A 61 15.86 -4.80 0.56
N CYS A 62 15.30 -4.56 -0.63
CA CYS A 62 13.86 -4.33 -0.79
C CYS A 62 13.29 -5.18 -1.93
N LYS A 63 12.05 -5.60 -1.75
CA LYS A 63 11.23 -6.30 -2.74
C LYS A 63 10.01 -5.45 -2.98
N ASN A 64 9.88 -4.96 -4.20
CA ASN A 64 8.70 -4.25 -4.67
C ASN A 64 8.14 -4.97 -5.89
N LEU A 65 7.02 -4.48 -6.42
CA LEU A 65 6.38 -5.05 -7.62
C LEU A 65 7.26 -4.94 -8.87
N MET A 66 8.25 -4.05 -8.88
CA MET A 66 9.24 -3.95 -9.95
C MET A 66 10.29 -5.06 -9.85
N GLY A 67 10.51 -5.62 -8.66
CA GLY A 67 11.43 -6.71 -8.36
C GLY A 67 12.31 -6.41 -7.15
N GLN A 68 13.60 -6.76 -7.20
CA GLN A 68 14.52 -6.63 -6.05
C GLN A 68 15.37 -5.34 -6.11
N GLY A 69 15.76 -4.81 -4.95
CA GLY A 69 16.60 -3.63 -4.82
C GLY A 69 17.62 -3.76 -3.70
N LEU A 70 18.76 -3.09 -3.86
CA LEU A 70 19.85 -3.03 -2.89
C LEU A 70 20.24 -1.57 -2.67
N SER A 71 20.30 -1.13 -1.42
CA SER A 71 20.90 0.14 -1.03
C SER A 71 21.95 -0.08 0.03
N ILE A 72 23.06 0.66 -0.08
CA ILE A 72 24.13 0.67 0.91
C ILE A 72 24.40 2.10 1.33
N ASN A 73 24.41 2.35 2.63
CA ASN A 73 24.83 3.62 3.21
C ASN A 73 26.01 3.36 4.15
N VAL A 74 26.99 4.25 4.18
CA VAL A 74 28.13 4.18 5.09
C VAL A 74 28.22 5.50 5.84
N GLY A 75 28.18 5.46 7.18
CA GLY A 75 28.19 6.63 8.05
C GLY A 75 26.82 7.22 8.36
N ASP A 76 26.81 8.40 8.99
CA ASP A 76 25.58 9.05 9.50
C ASP A 76 24.89 9.95 8.48
N ASP A 77 25.53 10.23 7.34
CA ASP A 77 24.99 11.14 6.32
C ASP A 77 24.15 10.38 5.27
N LEU A 78 22.84 10.52 5.39
CA LEU A 78 21.85 9.95 4.45
C LEU A 78 22.01 10.46 3.00
N SER A 79 22.69 11.59 2.78
CA SER A 79 22.93 12.15 1.45
C SER A 79 23.95 11.35 0.62
N SER A 80 24.76 10.51 1.27
CA SER A 80 25.81 9.69 0.63
C SER A 80 25.34 8.29 0.20
N ALA A 81 24.05 7.99 0.34
CA ALA A 81 23.50 6.66 0.11
C ALA A 81 23.69 6.15 -1.33
N PHE A 82 24.30 4.96 -1.45
CA PHE A 82 24.35 4.21 -2.68
C PHE A 82 23.05 3.41 -2.87
N LYS A 83 22.43 3.51 -4.05
CA LYS A 83 21.24 2.73 -4.42
C LYS A 83 21.48 2.01 -5.75
N VAL A 84 21.17 0.71 -5.76
CA VAL A 84 21.12 -0.18 -6.93
C VAL A 84 19.70 -0.71 -7.06
N ASN A 85 19.02 -0.35 -8.15
CA ASN A 85 17.74 -0.96 -8.50
C ASN A 85 17.99 -2.04 -9.56
N THR A 86 17.60 -3.29 -9.30
CA THR A 86 17.97 -4.43 -10.16
C THR A 86 17.00 -4.65 -11.34
N ASN A 87 15.96 -3.82 -11.48
CA ASN A 87 14.80 -4.11 -12.34
C ASN A 87 14.68 -3.29 -13.62
N SER A 88 15.66 -2.47 -13.98
CA SER A 88 15.66 -1.78 -15.27
C SER A 88 16.66 -2.43 -16.24
N ARG A 89 16.28 -2.52 -17.53
CA ARG A 89 17.18 -2.92 -18.63
C ARG A 89 18.42 -2.00 -18.76
N LEU A 90 18.44 -0.87 -18.04
CA LEU A 90 19.51 0.13 -18.01
C LEU A 90 20.48 -0.05 -16.82
N PHE A 91 20.19 -0.92 -15.85
CA PHE A 91 21.06 -1.14 -14.69
C PHE A 91 21.79 -2.49 -14.71
N ARG A 92 23.10 -2.46 -14.37
CA ARG A 92 23.94 -3.65 -14.35
C ARG A 92 23.78 -4.38 -13.01
N LYS A 93 23.36 -5.65 -13.08
CA LYS A 93 23.30 -6.59 -11.94
C LYS A 93 24.67 -6.85 -11.29
N LYS A 94 25.75 -6.42 -11.93
CA LYS A 94 27.12 -6.45 -11.42
C LYS A 94 27.77 -5.09 -11.61
N GLY A 95 28.55 -4.63 -10.63
CA GLY A 95 29.25 -3.37 -10.78
C GLY A 95 30.14 -3.01 -9.62
N THR A 96 30.69 -1.81 -9.72
CA THR A 96 31.46 -1.15 -8.67
C THR A 96 31.06 0.32 -8.59
N ARG A 97 31.15 0.91 -7.40
CA ARG A 97 30.96 2.34 -7.19
C ARG A 97 31.88 2.82 -6.08
N THR A 98 32.50 3.96 -6.33
CA THR A 98 33.34 4.65 -5.36
C THR A 98 32.65 5.95 -4.95
N PHE A 99 32.67 6.26 -3.66
CA PHE A 99 32.20 7.53 -3.11
C PHE A 99 32.96 7.84 -1.82
N LYS A 100 32.87 9.08 -1.35
CA LYS A 100 33.41 9.46 -0.05
C LYS A 100 32.30 9.49 0.99
N SER A 101 32.59 9.03 2.20
CA SER A 101 31.74 9.23 3.37
C SER A 101 32.59 9.80 4.49
N GLY A 102 32.29 11.04 4.89
CA GLY A 102 33.19 11.85 5.72
C GLY A 102 34.60 11.88 5.12
N ASN A 103 35.58 11.44 5.92
CA ASN A 103 36.99 11.39 5.51
C ASN A 103 37.44 10.03 4.95
N SER A 104 36.54 9.07 4.75
CA SER A 104 36.88 7.75 4.19
C SER A 104 36.55 7.63 2.71
N GLU A 105 37.41 6.95 1.96
CA GLU A 105 37.11 6.49 0.61
C GLU A 105 36.39 5.13 0.69
N ILE A 106 35.17 5.08 0.17
CA ILE A 106 34.33 3.89 0.16
C ILE A 106 34.23 3.34 -1.26
N LYS A 107 34.56 2.07 -1.44
CA LYS A 107 34.39 1.31 -2.69
C LYS A 107 33.46 0.14 -2.46
N VAL A 108 32.35 0.12 -3.18
CA VAL A 108 31.36 -0.96 -3.14
C VAL A 108 31.47 -1.78 -4.41
N PHE A 109 31.47 -3.11 -4.27
CA PHE A 109 31.39 -4.06 -5.38
C PHE A 109 30.20 -4.98 -5.16
N TRP A 110 29.48 -5.31 -6.22
CA TRP A 110 28.35 -6.23 -6.15
C TRP A 110 28.25 -7.10 -7.39
N ASP A 111 27.73 -8.30 -7.19
CA ASP A 111 27.26 -9.17 -8.26
C ASP A 111 25.99 -9.89 -7.79
N LEU A 112 24.87 -9.53 -8.40
CA LEU A 112 23.55 -10.09 -8.17
C LEU A 112 23.07 -10.86 -9.42
N SER A 113 23.97 -11.17 -10.37
CA SER A 113 23.60 -11.73 -11.67
C SER A 113 22.99 -13.12 -11.58
N THR A 114 23.46 -13.93 -10.63
CA THR A 114 23.00 -15.30 -10.34
C THR A 114 22.19 -15.41 -9.05
N ALA A 115 21.79 -14.28 -8.47
CA ALA A 115 21.15 -14.22 -7.17
C ALA A 115 19.80 -14.96 -7.17
N LYS A 116 19.62 -15.89 -6.23
CA LYS A 116 18.34 -16.58 -5.98
C LYS A 116 17.69 -16.01 -4.74
N TYR A 117 16.37 -15.91 -4.78
CA TYR A 117 15.55 -15.36 -3.72
C TYR A 117 14.45 -16.37 -3.37
N GLU A 118 14.07 -16.42 -2.09
CA GLU A 118 12.84 -17.09 -1.66
C GLU A 118 11.67 -16.09 -1.64
N ALA A 119 10.83 -16.13 -0.60
CA ALA A 119 9.71 -15.21 -0.45
C ALA A 119 10.12 -13.76 -0.13
N GLY A 120 11.32 -13.55 0.41
CA GLY A 120 11.81 -12.26 0.90
C GLY A 120 12.62 -11.41 -0.10
N PRO A 121 13.11 -10.23 0.34
CA PRO A 121 13.88 -9.29 -0.48
C PRO A 121 15.38 -9.60 -0.53
N GLU A 122 15.90 -10.29 0.48
CA GLU A 122 17.31 -10.65 0.60
C GLU A 122 17.61 -11.91 -0.22
N PRO A 123 18.68 -11.95 -1.05
CA PRO A 123 19.06 -13.15 -1.76
C PRO A 123 19.62 -14.22 -0.82
N ILE A 124 19.31 -15.48 -1.11
CA ILE A 124 19.73 -16.63 -0.32
C ILE A 124 21.03 -17.27 -0.82
N ASN A 125 21.33 -17.13 -2.11
CA ASN A 125 22.59 -17.57 -2.72
C ASN A 125 22.79 -16.94 -4.11
N GLY A 126 23.94 -17.21 -4.74
CA GLY A 126 24.32 -16.75 -6.06
C GLY A 126 24.64 -15.26 -6.13
N PHE A 127 25.05 -14.64 -5.01
CA PHE A 127 25.33 -13.21 -4.96
C PHE A 127 26.59 -12.88 -4.15
N TYR A 128 27.15 -11.67 -4.35
CA TYR A 128 28.04 -11.06 -3.37
C TYR A 128 27.89 -9.54 -3.31
N VAL A 129 28.15 -8.97 -2.13
CA VAL A 129 28.30 -7.53 -1.89
C VAL A 129 29.54 -7.33 -1.03
N MET A 130 30.43 -6.44 -1.48
CA MET A 130 31.70 -6.16 -0.81
C MET A 130 31.84 -4.65 -0.62
N VAL A 131 32.17 -4.22 0.59
CA VAL A 131 32.47 -2.82 0.92
C VAL A 131 33.91 -2.74 1.38
N VAL A 132 34.69 -1.90 0.72
CA VAL A 132 36.08 -1.59 1.06
C VAL A 132 36.12 -0.14 1.51
N ALA A 133 36.63 0.12 2.71
CA ALA A 133 36.85 1.47 3.23
C ALA A 133 38.34 1.68 3.46
N ASP A 134 38.89 2.78 2.94
CA ASP A 134 40.31 3.16 3.13
C ASP A 134 41.30 2.04 2.78
N SER A 135 41.00 1.26 1.74
CA SER A 135 41.76 0.10 1.29
C SER A 135 41.75 -1.11 2.24
N GLU A 136 40.77 -1.21 3.14
CA GLU A 136 40.50 -2.38 3.99
C GLU A 136 39.13 -2.97 3.68
N LEU A 137 39.03 -4.31 3.63
CA LEU A 137 37.76 -5.01 3.44
C LEU A 137 36.92 -4.86 4.70
N SER A 138 35.84 -4.09 4.60
CA SER A 138 35.02 -3.63 5.72
C SER A 138 33.70 -4.38 5.88
N LEU A 139 33.20 -4.98 4.80
CA LEU A 139 32.01 -5.85 4.82
C LEU A 139 32.05 -6.81 3.63
N LEU A 140 31.72 -8.07 3.88
CA LEU A 140 31.54 -9.08 2.85
C LEU A 140 30.22 -9.84 3.09
N LEU A 141 29.35 -9.88 2.08
CA LEU A 141 28.08 -10.60 2.09
C LEU A 141 27.97 -11.51 0.86
N GLY A 142 27.27 -12.64 0.99
CA GLY A 142 26.99 -13.60 -0.08
C GLY A 142 28.01 -14.74 -0.18
N ASP A 143 27.94 -15.53 -1.27
CA ASP A 143 28.62 -16.83 -1.39
C ASP A 143 30.05 -16.76 -1.95
N ILE A 144 30.67 -15.59 -1.92
CA ILE A 144 32.07 -15.49 -2.33
C ILE A 144 32.94 -15.93 -1.15
N SER A 145 33.77 -16.96 -1.32
CA SER A 145 34.73 -17.31 -0.28
C SER A 145 35.69 -16.14 -0.06
N GLU A 146 36.08 -15.90 1.20
CA GLU A 146 37.07 -14.86 1.54
C GLU A 146 38.37 -15.05 0.74
N GLU A 147 38.77 -16.30 0.47
CA GLU A 147 39.87 -16.64 -0.43
C GLU A 147 39.68 -16.18 -1.88
N MET A 148 38.45 -16.22 -2.41
CA MET A 148 38.17 -15.80 -3.78
C MET A 148 38.03 -14.28 -3.87
N ALA A 149 37.52 -13.63 -2.83
CA ALA A 149 37.53 -12.17 -2.71
C ALA A 149 38.97 -11.63 -2.65
N THR A 150 39.83 -12.24 -1.83
CA THR A 150 41.26 -11.88 -1.71
C THR A 150 42.09 -12.23 -2.96
N LYS A 151 41.73 -13.28 -3.72
CA LYS A 151 42.38 -13.60 -5.01
C LYS A 151 41.97 -12.67 -6.17
N LYS A 152 40.72 -12.18 -6.18
CA LYS A 152 40.21 -11.29 -7.24
C LYS A 152 40.84 -9.89 -7.20
N PHE A 153 41.26 -9.45 -6.02
CA PHE A 153 41.92 -8.17 -5.80
C PHE A 153 43.32 -8.46 -5.27
N SER A 154 44.29 -8.54 -6.19
CA SER A 154 45.74 -8.66 -5.97
C SER A 154 46.19 -8.60 -4.50
N THR A 155 46.54 -9.75 -3.92
CA THR A 155 47.28 -9.96 -2.66
C THR A 155 47.35 -8.76 -1.71
N GLY A 156 46.59 -8.78 -0.60
CA GLY A 156 46.96 -8.06 0.62
C GLY A 156 46.02 -6.97 1.14
N ILE A 157 44.75 -6.91 0.73
CA ILE A 157 43.78 -6.01 1.38
C ILE A 157 43.53 -6.49 2.82
N PRO A 158 43.84 -5.69 3.87
CA PRO A 158 43.54 -6.07 5.25
C PRO A 158 42.04 -6.23 5.45
N VAL A 159 41.63 -7.24 6.23
CA VAL A 159 40.22 -7.47 6.58
C VAL A 159 39.95 -6.83 7.93
N ALA A 160 39.04 -5.86 7.94
CA ALA A 160 38.57 -5.23 9.16
C ALA A 160 37.61 -6.18 9.90
N ASP A 161 37.59 -6.11 11.22
CA ASP A 161 36.60 -6.84 12.02
C ASP A 161 35.23 -6.18 11.82
N PHE A 162 34.22 -6.96 11.40
CA PHE A 162 32.86 -6.46 11.23
C PHE A 162 31.83 -7.42 11.82
N SER A 163 30.78 -6.84 12.40
CA SER A 163 29.70 -7.58 13.04
C SER A 163 28.35 -6.97 12.69
N LEU A 164 27.33 -7.83 12.59
CA LEU A 164 25.94 -7.42 12.44
C LEU A 164 25.42 -6.93 13.80
N VAL A 165 25.06 -5.65 13.89
CA VAL A 165 24.57 -5.02 15.13
C VAL A 165 23.05 -5.06 15.20
N SER A 166 22.37 -4.75 14.10
CA SER A 166 20.92 -4.80 14.05
C SER A 166 20.38 -5.23 12.71
N ARG A 167 19.29 -5.97 12.72
CA ARG A 167 18.49 -6.36 11.56
C ARG A 167 17.09 -5.79 11.74
N ARG A 168 16.59 -5.04 10.77
CA ARG A 168 15.23 -4.50 10.75
C ARG A 168 14.49 -5.09 9.58
N GLU A 169 13.30 -5.61 9.82
CA GLU A 169 12.47 -6.25 8.80
C GLU A 169 11.11 -5.60 8.76
N HIS A 170 10.67 -5.26 7.55
CA HIS A 170 9.36 -4.67 7.29
C HIS A 170 8.48 -5.73 6.63
N PHE A 171 7.38 -6.06 7.30
CA PHE A 171 6.38 -6.99 6.83
C PHE A 171 5.08 -6.28 6.48
N SER A 172 4.35 -6.82 5.53
CA SER A 172 2.99 -6.41 5.22
C SER A 172 2.09 -7.61 5.03
N GLY A 173 0.85 -7.51 5.49
CA GLY A 173 -0.09 -8.61 5.45
C GLY A 173 -0.66 -8.95 6.82
N ASN A 174 -1.27 -10.13 6.90
CA ASN A 174 -2.14 -10.52 7.99
C ASN A 174 -1.38 -10.93 9.26
N THR A 175 -2.14 -11.45 10.22
CA THR A 175 -1.82 -11.84 11.58
C THR A 175 -0.73 -12.91 11.77
N LEU A 176 0.05 -13.26 10.74
CA LEU A 176 1.08 -14.29 10.75
C LEU A 176 2.37 -13.79 10.10
N TYR A 177 3.40 -13.54 10.90
CA TYR A 177 4.73 -13.10 10.46
C TYR A 177 5.75 -14.21 10.67
N SER A 178 6.54 -14.51 9.64
CA SER A 178 7.58 -15.56 9.71
C SER A 178 8.91 -15.00 9.25
N THR A 179 9.96 -15.25 10.01
CA THR A 179 11.34 -14.86 9.67
C THR A 179 12.35 -15.85 10.22
N LYS A 180 13.61 -15.69 9.84
CA LYS A 180 14.75 -16.43 10.41
C LYS A 180 15.72 -15.46 11.05
N ALA A 181 16.26 -15.82 12.21
CA ALA A 181 17.28 -15.02 12.87
C ALA A 181 18.34 -15.91 13.52
N GLN A 182 19.58 -15.43 13.47
CA GLN A 182 20.71 -16.03 14.17
C GLN A 182 21.08 -15.10 15.32
N PHE A 183 21.00 -15.59 16.57
CA PHE A 183 21.19 -14.75 17.75
C PHE A 183 22.65 -14.69 18.23
N CYS A 184 23.50 -15.62 17.81
CA CYS A 184 24.95 -15.54 18.05
C CYS A 184 25.74 -15.91 16.80
N HIS A 185 26.94 -15.37 16.68
CA HIS A 185 27.79 -15.53 15.49
C HIS A 185 28.02 -17.00 15.09
N ASN A 186 28.11 -17.90 16.07
CA ASN A 186 28.31 -19.34 15.88
C ASN A 186 27.02 -20.16 16.10
N GLY A 187 25.88 -19.51 16.24
CA GLY A 187 24.60 -20.16 16.56
C GLY A 187 23.86 -20.69 15.33
N ALA A 188 22.78 -21.42 15.56
CA ALA A 188 21.89 -21.82 14.49
C ALA A 188 21.02 -20.64 14.04
N ALA A 189 20.56 -20.68 12.78
CA ALA A 189 19.45 -19.84 12.37
C ALA A 189 18.14 -20.46 12.87
N HIS A 190 17.32 -19.69 13.57
CA HIS A 190 16.06 -20.14 14.13
C HIS A 190 14.86 -19.58 13.36
N ASP A 191 13.84 -20.41 13.17
CA ASP A 191 12.56 -19.98 12.60
C ASP A 191 11.75 -19.24 13.67
N ILE A 192 11.48 -17.96 13.44
CA ILE A 192 10.62 -17.13 14.30
C ILE A 192 9.26 -16.96 13.63
N LEU A 193 8.20 -17.32 14.35
CA LEU A 193 6.83 -17.19 13.90
C LEU A 193 6.01 -16.38 14.89
N ILE A 194 5.49 -15.24 14.46
CA ILE A 194 4.66 -14.34 15.26
C ILE A 194 3.22 -14.45 14.77
N ARG A 195 2.29 -14.71 15.69
CA ARG A 195 0.87 -14.95 15.40
C ARG A 195 -0.05 -14.07 16.24
N PHE A 196 -1.01 -13.44 15.58
CA PHE A 196 -2.14 -12.75 16.18
C PHE A 196 -3.41 -13.60 16.00
N SER A 197 -4.14 -13.79 17.10
CA SER A 197 -5.36 -14.62 17.21
C SER A 197 -5.13 -16.14 17.11
N GLY A 198 -5.83 -16.87 17.99
CA GLY A 198 -5.37 -18.14 18.54
C GLY A 198 -5.96 -19.39 17.91
N GLU A 199 -5.17 -20.46 17.98
CA GLU A 199 -5.51 -21.82 17.57
C GLU A 199 -6.77 -22.39 18.27
N ASP A 200 -7.30 -21.80 19.37
CA ASP A 200 -8.38 -22.43 20.17
C ASP A 200 -9.43 -21.50 20.84
N GLU A 201 -9.34 -20.16 20.79
CA GLU A 201 -10.21 -19.27 21.63
C GLU A 201 -10.91 -18.10 20.91
N GLY A 202 -10.96 -18.09 19.58
CA GLY A 202 -11.74 -17.10 18.81
C GLY A 202 -11.37 -15.62 19.04
N LEU A 203 -12.05 -14.73 18.32
CA LEU A 203 -11.69 -13.31 18.18
C LEU A 203 -12.12 -12.39 19.35
N LYS A 204 -12.72 -12.92 20.42
CA LYS A 204 -13.15 -12.12 21.59
C LYS A 204 -11.98 -11.66 22.46
N ASN A 205 -10.85 -12.38 22.44
CA ASN A 205 -9.69 -12.11 23.26
C ASN A 205 -8.43 -12.20 22.38
N PRO A 206 -8.02 -11.12 21.69
CA PRO A 206 -6.82 -11.16 20.86
C PRO A 206 -5.63 -11.58 21.71
N ALA A 207 -4.85 -12.51 21.17
CA ALA A 207 -3.65 -13.03 21.80
C ALA A 207 -2.50 -12.98 20.80
N LEU A 208 -1.31 -12.69 21.33
CA LEU A 208 -0.06 -12.80 20.63
C LEU A 208 0.55 -14.16 20.99
N SER A 209 0.94 -14.95 20.00
CA SER A 209 1.78 -16.13 20.23
C SER A 209 3.04 -16.04 19.38
N ILE A 210 4.19 -16.24 20.01
CA ILE A 210 5.47 -16.26 19.31
C ILE A 210 6.05 -17.66 19.46
N CYS A 211 6.48 -18.22 18.34
CA CYS A 211 7.14 -19.51 18.29
C CYS A 211 8.57 -19.35 17.77
N ILE A 212 9.48 -20.13 18.35
CA ILE A 212 10.85 -20.32 17.85
C ILE A 212 11.00 -21.81 17.53
N ASP A 213 11.43 -22.14 16.31
CA ASP A 213 11.57 -23.51 15.81
C ASP A 213 10.32 -24.36 16.05
N LYS A 214 9.16 -23.78 15.72
CA LYS A 214 7.82 -24.36 15.91
C LYS A 214 7.40 -24.56 17.37
N ARG A 215 8.23 -24.19 18.35
CA ARG A 215 7.90 -24.22 19.78
C ARG A 215 7.36 -22.88 20.23
N LYS A 216 6.16 -22.87 20.80
CA LYS A 216 5.53 -21.66 21.36
C LYS A 216 6.31 -21.20 22.60
N VAL A 217 7.03 -20.09 22.47
CA VAL A 217 7.86 -19.53 23.55
C VAL A 217 7.11 -18.48 24.35
N ILE A 218 6.20 -17.74 23.70
CA ILE A 218 5.45 -16.65 24.33
C ILE A 218 3.98 -16.73 23.94
N ARG A 219 3.10 -16.50 24.91
CA ARG A 219 1.66 -16.32 24.72
C ARG A 219 1.15 -15.19 25.58
N VAL A 220 0.79 -14.08 24.95
CA VAL A 220 0.18 -12.93 25.61
C VAL A 220 -1.32 -12.97 25.38
N LYS A 221 -2.08 -13.25 26.44
CA LYS A 221 -3.56 -13.17 26.40
C LYS A 221 -4.01 -11.72 26.59
N ARG A 222 -5.25 -11.41 26.19
CA ARG A 222 -5.85 -10.08 26.37
C ARG A 222 -4.95 -8.97 25.83
N LEU A 223 -4.45 -9.14 24.60
CA LEU A 223 -3.43 -8.30 24.00
C LEU A 223 -3.84 -6.83 23.87
N GLN A 224 -5.14 -6.54 23.83
CA GLN A 224 -5.68 -5.18 23.92
C GLN A 224 -5.35 -4.48 25.24
N TRP A 225 -5.12 -5.21 26.33
CA TRP A 225 -4.71 -4.65 27.61
C TRP A 225 -3.21 -4.81 27.83
N ASN A 226 -2.62 -5.87 27.25
CA ASN A 226 -1.20 -6.19 27.30
C ASN A 226 -0.46 -5.78 26.01
N PHE A 227 -0.81 -4.63 25.45
CA PHE A 227 -0.36 -4.18 24.13
C PHE A 227 1.12 -3.79 24.09
N ARG A 228 1.72 -3.51 25.25
CA ARG A 228 3.15 -3.34 25.43
C ARG A 228 3.64 -4.32 26.47
N GLY A 229 4.78 -4.92 26.22
CA GLY A 229 5.39 -5.81 27.20
C GLY A 229 6.71 -6.36 26.74
N ASN A 230 7.33 -7.11 27.64
CA ASN A 230 8.57 -7.79 27.38
C ASN A 230 8.61 -9.13 28.12
N GLN A 231 9.42 -10.04 27.60
CA GLN A 231 9.71 -11.32 28.22
C GLN A 231 11.06 -11.81 27.71
N SER A 232 11.92 -12.27 28.62
CA SER A 232 13.18 -12.89 28.23
C SER A 232 12.98 -14.37 27.94
N ILE A 233 13.63 -14.84 26.88
CA ILE A 233 13.64 -16.24 26.44
C ILE A 233 15.08 -16.72 26.31
N PHE A 234 15.28 -18.03 26.30
CA PHE A 234 16.60 -18.63 26.18
C PHE A 234 16.72 -19.32 24.81
N VAL A 235 17.70 -18.89 24.01
CA VAL A 235 17.94 -19.41 22.66
C VAL A 235 19.46 -19.57 22.50
N ASP A 236 19.92 -20.75 22.10
CA ASP A 236 21.35 -21.06 21.90
C ASP A 236 22.27 -20.69 23.09
N GLY A 237 21.82 -20.91 24.32
CA GLY A 237 22.63 -20.58 25.49
C GLY A 237 22.59 -19.10 25.89
N LEU A 238 21.88 -18.25 25.14
CA LEU A 238 21.78 -16.81 25.36
C LEU A 238 20.42 -16.39 25.88
N LEU A 239 20.43 -15.37 26.74
CA LEU A 239 19.22 -14.67 27.14
C LEU A 239 18.86 -13.63 26.08
N VAL A 240 17.70 -13.79 25.47
CA VAL A 240 17.15 -12.88 24.46
C VAL A 240 15.94 -12.16 25.05
N ASP A 241 16.02 -10.84 25.15
CA ASP A 241 14.87 -10.01 25.50
C ASP A 241 13.95 -9.89 24.29
N MET A 242 12.73 -10.38 24.43
CA MET A 242 11.68 -10.14 23.47
C MET A 242 10.75 -9.03 23.98
N MET A 243 10.56 -7.99 23.17
CA MET A 243 9.65 -6.89 23.45
C MET A 243 8.62 -6.78 22.35
N TRP A 244 7.41 -6.36 22.72
CA TRP A 244 6.36 -6.03 21.77
C TRP A 244 5.76 -4.67 22.12
N ASP A 245 5.51 -3.89 21.07
CA ASP A 245 4.61 -2.75 21.11
C ASP A 245 3.61 -2.92 19.96
N VAL A 246 2.37 -3.19 20.33
CA VAL A 246 1.24 -3.31 19.41
C VAL A 246 0.18 -2.27 19.75
N HIS A 247 0.52 -1.28 20.57
CA HIS A 247 -0.37 -0.18 20.95
C HIS A 247 -0.88 0.52 19.70
N ASP A 248 0.02 0.90 18.82
CA ASP A 248 -0.34 1.71 17.67
C ASP A 248 -1.17 0.92 16.66
N TRP A 249 -0.94 -0.38 16.56
CA TRP A 249 -1.83 -1.27 15.82
C TRP A 249 -3.26 -1.29 16.39
N PHE A 250 -3.46 -1.27 17.71
CA PHE A 250 -4.80 -1.24 18.32
C PHE A 250 -5.44 0.16 18.35
N TYR A 251 -4.64 1.18 18.67
CA TYR A 251 -5.09 2.48 19.18
C TYR A 251 -4.62 3.69 18.35
N ASN A 252 -3.58 3.55 17.53
CA ASN A 252 -3.09 4.61 16.62
C ASN A 252 -3.12 4.12 15.16
N ARG A 253 -4.32 3.78 14.70
CA ARG A 253 -4.55 3.10 13.40
C ARG A 253 -4.31 3.98 12.17
N ALA A 254 -3.81 5.18 12.40
CA ALA A 254 -3.43 6.15 11.39
C ALA A 254 -2.09 5.76 10.72
N SER A 255 -1.06 5.48 11.50
CA SER A 255 0.26 5.05 10.95
C SER A 255 0.82 3.86 11.72
N GLY A 256 -0.02 3.26 12.56
CA GLY A 256 0.40 2.28 13.55
C GLY A 256 0.88 0.99 12.92
N TYR A 257 2.09 0.62 13.29
CA TYR A 257 2.69 -0.66 13.00
C TYR A 257 2.85 -1.44 14.30
N ALA A 258 2.85 -2.75 14.18
CA ALA A 258 3.35 -3.61 15.25
C ALA A 258 4.87 -3.53 15.27
N VAL A 259 5.47 -3.41 16.45
CA VAL A 259 6.91 -3.60 16.65
C VAL A 259 7.15 -4.83 17.50
N PHE A 260 8.00 -5.72 17.01
CA PHE A 260 8.60 -6.77 17.82
C PHE A 260 10.11 -6.59 17.81
N MET A 261 10.73 -6.63 18.98
CA MET A 261 12.18 -6.55 19.11
C MET A 261 12.69 -7.77 19.84
N PHE A 262 13.70 -8.44 19.26
CA PHE A 262 14.49 -9.47 19.92
C PHE A 262 15.89 -8.92 20.11
N ARG A 263 16.37 -8.87 21.36
CA ARG A 263 17.68 -8.32 21.69
C ARG A 263 18.46 -9.31 22.54
N THR A 264 19.63 -9.72 22.06
CA THR A 264 20.52 -10.57 22.86
C THR A 264 21.17 -9.78 23.97
N ARG A 265 21.21 -10.31 25.19
CA ARG A 265 21.99 -9.72 26.28
C ARG A 265 23.44 -10.19 26.22
N SER A 266 24.37 -9.27 26.39
CA SER A 266 25.80 -9.53 26.59
C SER A 266 26.12 -9.48 28.09
N GLY A 267 26.36 -10.63 28.73
CA GLY A 267 26.80 -10.70 30.13
C GLY A 267 25.76 -10.28 31.19
N LEU A 268 26.24 -9.84 32.36
CA LEU A 268 25.50 -9.54 33.61
C LEU A 268 24.54 -8.32 33.56
N ASP A 269 24.19 -7.81 32.38
CA ASP A 269 23.43 -6.56 32.26
C ASP A 269 21.94 -6.73 32.63
N SER A 270 21.56 -6.08 33.73
CA SER A 270 20.21 -6.00 34.28
C SER A 270 19.75 -4.53 34.31
N ARG A 271 19.36 -3.93 33.17
CA ARG A 271 18.71 -2.60 33.16
C ARG A 271 17.55 -2.48 32.19
N LEU A 272 16.55 -1.71 32.63
CA LEU A 272 15.21 -1.56 32.06
C LEU A 272 15.09 -0.36 31.09
N TRP A 273 14.19 -0.57 30.14
CA TRP A 273 13.75 0.12 28.91
C TRP A 273 13.66 1.67 28.79
N LEU A 274 13.86 2.50 29.81
CA LEU A 274 13.53 3.94 29.68
C LEU A 274 14.78 4.83 29.67
N GLU A 275 15.41 5.02 28.50
CA GLU A 275 16.22 6.21 28.17
C GLU A 275 16.64 6.23 26.69
N GLU A 276 15.77 6.75 25.82
CA GLU A 276 15.99 6.80 24.36
C GLU A 276 16.66 8.10 23.87
N LYS A 277 17.38 8.85 24.74
CA LYS A 277 17.98 10.15 24.36
C LYS A 277 19.51 10.27 24.49
N LEU A 278 20.23 9.19 24.77
CA LEU A 278 21.71 9.22 24.86
C LEU A 278 22.37 8.03 24.12
N MET A 279 21.91 7.73 22.91
CA MET A 279 22.41 6.60 22.10
C MET A 279 23.76 6.84 21.37
N GLN A 280 24.48 7.93 21.66
CA GLN A 280 25.74 8.28 20.97
C GLN A 280 27.02 7.92 21.74
N LYS A 281 26.93 7.53 23.02
CA LYS A 281 28.12 7.26 23.86
C LYS A 281 28.32 5.82 24.30
N GLU A 282 27.37 4.90 24.09
CA GLU A 282 27.44 3.52 24.60
C GLU A 282 27.40 2.43 23.49
N GLN A 283 27.86 2.73 22.27
CA GLN A 283 27.91 1.76 21.16
C GLN A 283 28.89 0.57 21.36
N GLU A 284 29.59 0.46 22.49
CA GLU A 284 30.65 -0.53 22.71
C GLU A 284 30.17 -1.88 23.27
N ARG A 285 28.93 -2.02 23.76
CA ARG A 285 28.47 -3.25 24.44
C ARG A 285 27.15 -3.87 23.95
N VAL A 286 26.51 -3.30 22.94
CA VAL A 286 25.16 -3.70 22.52
C VAL A 286 25.23 -5.01 21.72
N GLY A 287 24.55 -6.06 22.21
CA GLY A 287 24.35 -7.32 21.48
C GLY A 287 23.42 -7.15 20.26
N PHE A 288 23.30 -8.19 19.43
CA PHE A 288 22.44 -8.19 18.25
C PHE A 288 20.99 -7.84 18.57
N SER A 289 20.36 -7.02 17.72
CA SER A 289 18.92 -6.72 17.78
C SER A 289 18.21 -7.00 16.45
N LEU A 290 17.06 -7.68 16.53
CA LEU A 290 16.13 -7.87 15.42
C LEU A 290 14.87 -7.04 15.69
N LEU A 291 14.51 -6.15 14.78
CA LEU A 291 13.26 -5.37 14.82
C LEU A 291 12.35 -5.79 13.66
N ILE A 292 11.07 -6.03 13.96
CA ILE A 292 10.04 -6.41 12.99
C ILE A 292 8.94 -5.34 13.01
N TYR A 293 8.67 -4.73 11.86
CA TYR A 293 7.60 -3.76 11.64
C TYR A 293 6.49 -4.39 10.79
N ALA A 294 5.23 -4.29 11.17
CA ALA A 294 4.10 -4.84 10.40
C ALA A 294 3.08 -3.77 9.96
N TYR A 295 2.79 -3.70 8.64
CA TYR A 295 1.90 -2.69 8.02
C TYR A 295 0.58 -3.26 7.45
N GLU A 296 -0.53 -2.53 7.61
CA GLU A 296 -1.88 -2.87 7.10
C GLU A 296 -2.14 -2.40 5.65
N LEU A 297 -1.56 -1.27 5.22
CA LEU A 297 -1.87 -0.59 3.95
C LEU A 297 -1.68 -1.47 2.70
N ILE A 298 -0.55 -2.16 2.60
CA ILE A 298 -0.21 -3.01 1.45
C ILE A 298 -1.22 -4.16 1.31
N ALA A 299 -1.70 -4.70 2.43
CA ALA A 299 -2.67 -5.78 2.42
C ALA A 299 -4.02 -5.32 1.86
N ASN A 300 -4.48 -4.14 2.28
CA ASN A 300 -5.72 -3.55 1.77
C ASN A 300 -5.62 -3.20 0.29
N ALA A 301 -4.49 -2.64 -0.16
CA ALA A 301 -4.27 -2.33 -1.57
C ALA A 301 -4.25 -3.60 -2.44
N ALA A 302 -3.56 -4.65 -2.01
CA ALA A 302 -3.56 -5.95 -2.67
C ALA A 302 -4.95 -6.61 -2.67
N TYR A 303 -5.71 -6.50 -1.56
CA TYR A 303 -7.07 -7.02 -1.46
C TYR A 303 -8.01 -6.38 -2.46
N ILE A 304 -7.95 -5.05 -2.60
CA ILE A 304 -8.73 -4.31 -3.60
C ILE A 304 -8.36 -4.77 -5.02
N GLY A 305 -7.09 -5.07 -5.27
CA GLY A 305 -6.57 -5.62 -6.53
C GLY A 305 -6.78 -7.13 -6.74
N THR A 306 -7.65 -7.80 -5.98
CA THR A 306 -7.90 -9.24 -6.14
C THR A 306 -8.50 -9.53 -7.53
N PRO A 307 -7.96 -10.48 -8.32
CA PRO A 307 -8.57 -10.89 -9.58
C PRO A 307 -10.04 -11.31 -9.42
N GLY A 308 -10.90 -10.90 -10.33
CA GLY A 308 -12.35 -11.10 -10.23
C GLY A 308 -13.08 -10.05 -9.40
N LYS A 309 -12.39 -9.07 -8.80
CA LYS A 309 -13.00 -7.99 -8.02
C LYS A 309 -12.63 -6.62 -8.56
N GLY A 310 -13.40 -5.62 -8.18
CA GLY A 310 -13.15 -4.20 -8.45
C GLY A 310 -13.91 -3.32 -7.46
N ILE A 311 -13.95 -2.02 -7.73
CA ILE A 311 -14.54 -1.00 -6.85
C ILE A 311 -15.84 -0.46 -7.47
N LEU A 312 -16.89 -0.39 -6.65
CA LEU A 312 -18.07 0.44 -6.93
C LEU A 312 -17.79 1.87 -6.45
N ALA A 313 -17.71 2.81 -7.38
CA ALA A 313 -17.60 4.24 -7.04
C ALA A 313 -19.01 4.81 -6.83
N ALA A 314 -19.46 4.81 -5.57
CA ALA A 314 -20.73 5.36 -5.11
C ALA A 314 -20.52 6.60 -4.21
N ASP A 315 -19.59 7.45 -4.64
CA ASP A 315 -19.09 8.63 -3.93
C ASP A 315 -19.56 9.95 -4.57
N GLU A 316 -20.69 9.92 -5.28
CA GLU A 316 -21.30 11.11 -5.86
C GLU A 316 -21.66 12.16 -4.80
N SER A 317 -21.24 13.41 -5.02
CA SER A 317 -21.69 14.54 -4.19
C SER A 317 -23.20 14.75 -4.30
N THR A 318 -23.81 15.48 -3.35
CA THR A 318 -25.24 15.85 -3.38
C THR A 318 -25.66 16.48 -4.72
N GLY A 319 -24.81 17.33 -5.30
CA GLY A 319 -25.06 17.92 -6.62
C GLY A 319 -24.94 16.90 -7.75
N THR A 320 -23.94 16.04 -7.69
CA THR A 320 -23.68 15.00 -8.69
C THR A 320 -24.80 13.96 -8.74
N ILE A 321 -25.17 13.38 -7.60
CA ILE A 321 -26.28 12.41 -7.52
C ILE A 321 -27.61 13.05 -7.89
N GLY A 322 -27.80 14.34 -7.63
CA GLY A 322 -28.98 15.09 -8.05
C GLY A 322 -29.19 15.09 -9.55
N LYS A 323 -28.12 15.28 -10.34
CA LYS A 323 -28.18 15.15 -11.81
C LYS A 323 -28.59 13.73 -12.24
N ARG A 324 -28.12 12.70 -11.53
CA ARG A 324 -28.47 11.30 -11.83
C ARG A 324 -29.94 10.99 -11.50
N LEU A 325 -30.44 11.42 -10.34
CA LEU A 325 -31.84 11.25 -9.95
C LEU A 325 -32.80 12.00 -10.89
N ALA A 326 -32.45 13.23 -11.28
CA ALA A 326 -33.24 13.99 -12.24
C ALA A 326 -33.41 13.27 -13.59
N SER A 327 -32.39 12.53 -14.04
CA SER A 327 -32.44 11.77 -15.30
C SER A 327 -33.48 10.65 -15.33
N ILE A 328 -33.96 10.22 -14.16
CA ILE A 328 -35.03 9.21 -13.99
C ILE A 328 -36.28 9.82 -13.34
N ASN A 329 -36.41 11.15 -13.35
CA ASN A 329 -37.51 11.90 -12.75
C ASN A 329 -37.69 11.65 -11.24
N VAL A 330 -36.59 11.44 -10.51
CA VAL A 330 -36.60 11.27 -9.05
C VAL A 330 -36.10 12.55 -8.39
N GLU A 331 -36.81 13.00 -7.35
CA GLU A 331 -36.43 14.19 -6.61
C GLU A 331 -35.13 13.97 -5.81
N ASN A 332 -34.26 14.98 -5.81
CA ASN A 332 -33.02 14.97 -5.05
C ASN A 332 -33.26 15.35 -3.58
N VAL A 333 -33.87 14.45 -2.82
CA VAL A 333 -34.07 14.55 -1.36
C VAL A 333 -33.22 13.54 -0.60
N GLU A 334 -32.98 13.77 0.70
CA GLU A 334 -32.11 12.91 1.52
C GLU A 334 -32.62 11.47 1.56
N SER A 335 -33.93 11.23 1.68
CA SER A 335 -34.52 9.89 1.66
C SER A 335 -34.24 9.09 0.38
N ASN A 336 -34.02 9.77 -0.75
CA ASN A 336 -33.72 9.15 -2.04
C ASN A 336 -32.21 8.95 -2.27
N ARG A 337 -31.36 9.76 -1.62
CA ARG A 337 -29.89 9.67 -1.72
C ARG A 337 -29.28 8.76 -0.66
N HIS A 338 -29.82 8.81 0.54
CA HIS A 338 -29.08 8.55 1.77
C HIS A 338 -29.68 7.37 2.50
N TYR A 339 -29.01 6.23 2.32
CA TYR A 339 -29.09 5.16 3.28
C TYR A 339 -27.68 5.02 3.87
N GLN A 340 -27.31 5.84 4.85
CA GLN A 340 -26.15 5.53 5.72
C GLN A 340 -26.39 4.25 6.52
N LYS A 341 -27.66 3.90 6.67
CA LYS A 341 -28.17 2.71 7.33
C LYS A 341 -29.13 1.98 6.39
N THR A 342 -29.15 0.66 6.46
CA THR A 342 -30.22 -0.14 5.82
C THR A 342 -31.60 0.24 6.38
N SER A 343 -32.67 -0.21 5.73
CA SER A 343 -34.04 -0.09 6.25
C SER A 343 -34.22 -0.69 7.67
N PHE A 344 -33.30 -1.56 8.09
CA PHE A 344 -33.24 -2.16 9.43
C PHE A 344 -32.28 -1.46 10.41
N GLY A 345 -31.80 -0.25 10.09
CA GLY A 345 -30.93 0.56 10.97
C GLY A 345 -29.44 0.23 10.90
N LYS A 346 -29.05 -0.88 10.28
CA LYS A 346 -27.65 -1.31 10.21
C LYS A 346 -26.77 -0.38 9.38
N PRO A 347 -25.63 0.13 9.90
CA PRO A 347 -24.70 0.96 9.13
C PRO A 347 -24.17 0.25 7.87
N PHE A 348 -24.09 0.96 6.74
CA PHE A 348 -23.62 0.37 5.49
C PHE A 348 -22.18 -0.14 5.56
N VAL A 349 -21.31 0.52 6.33
CA VAL A 349 -19.93 0.05 6.53
C VAL A 349 -19.91 -1.36 7.14
N GLU A 350 -20.86 -1.69 8.02
CA GLU A 350 -20.98 -3.05 8.57
C GLU A 350 -21.50 -4.04 7.54
N VAL A 351 -22.49 -3.64 6.72
CA VAL A 351 -23.02 -4.48 5.63
C VAL A 351 -21.91 -4.82 4.63
N LEU A 352 -21.12 -3.82 4.22
CA LEU A 352 -19.98 -3.99 3.34
C LEU A 352 -18.96 -4.94 3.97
N LYS A 353 -18.60 -4.70 5.24
CA LYS A 353 -17.63 -5.53 5.97
C LYS A 353 -18.07 -7.00 6.06
N GLU A 354 -19.34 -7.27 6.34
CA GLU A 354 -19.89 -8.63 6.37
C GLU A 354 -19.90 -9.30 5.00
N GLY A 355 -20.12 -8.52 3.94
CA GLY A 355 -19.95 -8.97 2.55
C GLY A 355 -18.50 -9.10 2.10
N GLY A 356 -17.51 -8.86 2.97
CA GLY A 356 -16.10 -8.85 2.62
C GLY A 356 -15.72 -7.69 1.69
N VAL A 357 -16.45 -6.59 1.69
CA VAL A 357 -16.16 -5.39 0.89
C VAL A 357 -15.50 -4.35 1.80
N LEU A 358 -14.32 -3.86 1.41
CA LEU A 358 -13.70 -2.72 2.10
C LEU A 358 -14.46 -1.44 1.76
N SER A 359 -14.66 -0.58 2.76
CA SER A 359 -15.25 0.75 2.56
C SER A 359 -14.17 1.78 2.24
N GLY A 360 -14.50 2.67 1.32
CA GLY A 360 -13.68 3.82 0.93
C GLY A 360 -14.38 5.13 1.21
N ILE A 361 -13.61 6.22 1.15
CA ILE A 361 -14.13 7.57 1.34
C ILE A 361 -13.52 8.54 0.33
N LYS A 362 -14.36 9.38 -0.28
CA LYS A 362 -13.90 10.52 -1.08
C LYS A 362 -13.51 11.67 -0.15
N VAL A 363 -12.29 12.18 -0.27
CA VAL A 363 -11.74 13.16 0.70
C VAL A 363 -11.39 14.52 0.11
N ASP A 364 -11.39 14.64 -1.22
CA ASP A 364 -11.27 15.93 -1.90
C ASP A 364 -12.52 16.79 -1.66
N LYS A 365 -12.34 18.10 -1.81
CA LYS A 365 -13.40 19.11 -1.67
C LYS A 365 -13.76 19.72 -3.03
N GLY A 366 -13.63 18.94 -4.10
CA GLY A 366 -13.88 19.38 -5.47
C GLY A 366 -12.73 20.21 -6.07
N THR A 367 -13.01 20.79 -7.22
CA THR A 367 -12.03 21.50 -8.05
C THR A 367 -12.34 22.99 -8.15
N VAL A 368 -11.29 23.79 -8.30
CA VAL A 368 -11.37 25.24 -8.59
C VAL A 368 -10.53 25.56 -9.81
N GLU A 369 -10.92 26.59 -10.55
CA GLU A 369 -10.15 27.04 -11.72
C GLU A 369 -8.81 27.63 -11.28
N LEU A 370 -7.74 27.26 -11.98
CA LEU A 370 -6.38 27.71 -11.72
C LEU A 370 -6.18 29.06 -12.40
N PRO A 371 -5.94 30.17 -11.64
CA PRO A 371 -5.77 31.48 -12.23
C PRO A 371 -4.60 31.53 -13.21
N GLY A 372 -4.77 32.23 -14.34
CA GLY A 372 -3.73 32.35 -15.37
C GLY A 372 -3.66 31.17 -16.34
N THR A 373 -4.65 30.27 -16.31
CA THR A 373 -4.77 29.14 -17.24
C THR A 373 -6.02 29.23 -18.11
N ASN A 374 -6.12 28.41 -19.15
CA ASN A 374 -7.30 28.33 -20.01
C ASN A 374 -8.37 27.38 -19.42
N GLY A 375 -8.87 27.72 -18.24
CA GLY A 375 -9.87 26.93 -17.52
C GLY A 375 -9.35 25.57 -17.04
N GLU A 376 -8.05 25.46 -16.76
CA GLU A 376 -7.50 24.31 -16.06
C GLU A 376 -7.96 24.34 -14.59
N THR A 377 -8.06 23.18 -13.95
CA THR A 377 -8.56 23.09 -12.56
C THR A 377 -7.56 22.43 -11.63
N ILE A 378 -7.54 22.87 -10.38
CA ILE A 378 -6.81 22.22 -9.28
C ILE A 378 -7.79 21.71 -8.23
N THR A 379 -7.44 20.58 -7.62
CA THR A 379 -8.25 19.96 -6.56
C THR A 379 -7.98 20.58 -5.20
N GLN A 380 -9.02 20.76 -4.40
CA GLN A 380 -8.93 21.23 -3.02
C GLN A 380 -9.13 20.09 -2.02
N GLY A 381 -8.70 20.30 -0.76
CA GLY A 381 -9.03 19.40 0.34
C GLY A 381 -7.88 19.06 1.29
N LEU A 382 -6.66 19.54 1.07
CA LEU A 382 -5.54 19.22 1.97
C LEU A 382 -5.71 19.80 3.39
N ASP A 383 -6.34 20.97 3.51
CA ASP A 383 -6.55 21.60 4.81
C ASP A 383 -7.41 20.72 5.72
N GLY A 384 -6.84 20.37 6.87
CA GLY A 384 -7.46 19.47 7.85
C GLY A 384 -7.65 18.03 7.37
N LEU A 385 -6.96 17.59 6.30
CA LEU A 385 -7.14 16.24 5.74
C LEU A 385 -6.75 15.15 6.74
N ALA A 386 -5.66 15.33 7.50
CA ALA A 386 -5.21 14.35 8.49
C ALA A 386 -6.30 14.03 9.53
N GLN A 387 -6.92 15.07 10.13
CA GLN A 387 -7.99 14.92 11.11
C GLN A 387 -9.21 14.22 10.51
N ARG A 388 -9.55 14.53 9.25
CA ARG A 388 -10.64 13.84 8.54
C ARG A 388 -10.30 12.36 8.29
N CYS A 389 -9.09 12.06 7.83
CA CYS A 389 -8.66 10.68 7.59
C CYS A 389 -8.68 9.85 8.88
N GLN A 390 -8.24 10.39 10.02
CA GLN A 390 -8.33 9.73 11.34
C GLN A 390 -9.77 9.39 11.69
N HIS A 391 -10.67 10.36 11.52
CA HIS A 391 -12.10 10.15 11.75
C HIS A 391 -12.66 9.07 10.81
N TYR A 392 -12.37 9.15 9.50
CA TYR A 392 -12.85 8.19 8.50
C TYR A 392 -12.35 6.77 8.76
N TYR A 393 -11.09 6.62 9.13
CA TYR A 393 -10.53 5.34 9.50
C TYR A 393 -11.27 4.77 10.73
N ALA A 394 -11.52 5.60 11.75
CA ALA A 394 -12.21 5.21 12.99
C ALA A 394 -13.65 4.72 12.72
N VAL A 395 -14.35 5.32 11.76
CA VAL A 395 -15.69 4.88 11.32
C VAL A 395 -15.65 3.77 10.26
N GLY A 396 -14.47 3.24 9.94
CA GLY A 396 -14.29 1.97 9.24
C GLY A 396 -13.75 2.06 7.82
N ALA A 397 -13.50 3.24 7.26
CA ALA A 397 -12.87 3.37 5.94
C ALA A 397 -11.45 2.76 5.94
N ARG A 398 -11.04 2.17 4.81
CA ARG A 398 -9.70 1.56 4.64
C ARG A 398 -8.95 2.04 3.41
N PHE A 399 -9.62 2.78 2.54
CA PHE A 399 -9.00 3.48 1.43
C PHE A 399 -9.65 4.85 1.24
N ALA A 400 -8.94 5.75 0.60
CA ALA A 400 -9.42 7.06 0.23
C ALA A 400 -9.41 7.22 -1.30
N ASN A 401 -10.29 8.05 -1.81
CA ASN A 401 -10.23 8.55 -3.18
C ASN A 401 -9.98 10.07 -3.16
N GLY A 402 -9.04 10.51 -3.98
CA GLY A 402 -8.69 11.90 -4.19
C GLY A 402 -8.60 12.16 -5.68
N VAL A 403 -9.64 12.80 -6.22
CA VAL A 403 -9.73 13.08 -7.65
C VAL A 403 -8.73 14.16 -8.03
N LEU A 404 -8.06 14.02 -9.17
CA LEU A 404 -7.43 15.12 -9.88
C LEU A 404 -7.96 15.13 -11.32
N CYS A 405 -8.67 16.19 -11.71
CA CYS A 405 -9.07 16.38 -13.11
C CYS A 405 -8.04 17.25 -13.84
N SER A 406 -7.48 16.73 -14.94
CA SER A 406 -6.63 17.48 -15.87
C SER A 406 -7.24 17.50 -17.28
N ARG A 407 -7.18 18.66 -17.95
CA ARG A 407 -7.51 18.80 -19.38
C ARG A 407 -6.31 18.39 -20.26
N LEU A 408 -6.57 18.08 -21.54
CA LEU A 408 -5.63 17.48 -22.53
C LEU A 408 -4.44 18.36 -23.00
N ALA A 409 -4.18 19.46 -22.32
CA ALA A 409 -3.02 20.30 -22.56
C ALA A 409 -2.50 20.85 -21.22
N PRO A 410 -1.97 19.99 -20.33
CA PRO A 410 -1.43 20.48 -19.07
C PRO A 410 -0.31 21.47 -19.38
N THR A 411 -0.48 22.71 -18.96
CA THR A 411 0.66 23.62 -18.87
C THR A 411 1.71 23.01 -17.93
N SER A 412 2.99 23.35 -18.10
CA SER A 412 4.05 22.90 -17.18
C SER A 412 3.73 23.28 -15.72
N LEU A 413 2.98 24.37 -15.52
CA LEU A 413 2.48 24.83 -14.23
C LEU A 413 1.36 23.93 -13.66
N LEU A 414 0.36 23.53 -14.46
CA LEU A 414 -0.70 22.61 -14.01
C LEU A 414 -0.11 21.27 -13.60
N SER A 415 0.81 20.72 -14.39
CA SER A 415 1.47 19.44 -14.09
C SER A 415 2.22 19.50 -12.75
N LEU A 416 2.94 20.60 -12.48
CA LEU A 416 3.68 20.79 -11.23
C LEU A 416 2.78 20.98 -9.99
N LEU A 417 1.70 21.76 -10.11
CA LEU A 417 0.82 22.05 -8.97
C LEU A 417 -0.12 20.89 -8.64
N SER A 418 -0.64 20.24 -9.68
CA SER A 418 -1.55 19.10 -9.53
C SER A 418 -0.87 17.89 -8.90
N THR A 419 0.37 17.62 -9.31
CA THR A 419 1.19 16.58 -8.68
C THR A 419 1.45 16.90 -7.21
N ARG A 420 1.68 18.16 -6.83
CA ARG A 420 1.82 18.57 -5.41
C ARG A 420 0.60 18.30 -4.56
N THR A 421 -0.59 18.58 -5.05
CA THR A 421 -1.82 18.25 -4.31
C THR A 421 -1.98 16.75 -4.12
N GLN A 422 -1.75 15.95 -5.17
CA GLN A 422 -1.84 14.48 -5.07
C GLN A 422 -0.80 13.91 -4.11
N MET A 423 0.41 14.46 -4.08
CA MET A 423 1.47 14.05 -3.14
C MET A 423 1.05 14.25 -1.69
N GLY A 424 0.61 15.47 -1.35
CA GLY A 424 0.12 15.80 -0.01
C GLY A 424 -1.05 14.91 0.40
N TYR A 425 -1.98 14.66 -0.51
CA TYR A 425 -3.10 13.74 -0.27
C TYR A 425 -2.63 12.31 0.02
N ALA A 426 -1.75 11.75 -0.80
CA ALA A 426 -1.34 10.35 -0.71
C ALA A 426 -0.56 10.08 0.59
N ILE A 427 0.40 10.95 0.94
CA ILE A 427 1.18 10.78 2.16
C ILE A 427 0.30 10.95 3.41
N ILE A 428 -0.59 11.95 3.44
CA ILE A 428 -1.51 12.14 4.57
C ILE A 428 -2.47 10.95 4.70
N CYS A 429 -2.93 10.34 3.61
CA CYS A 429 -3.75 9.13 3.69
C CYS A 429 -2.98 7.95 4.27
N GLN A 430 -1.73 7.73 3.83
CA GLN A 430 -0.89 6.64 4.36
C GLN A 430 -0.53 6.86 5.83
N GLU A 431 -0.20 8.09 6.23
CA GLU A 431 0.01 8.47 7.64
C GLU A 431 -1.25 8.30 8.50
N ASN A 432 -2.42 8.15 7.86
CA ASN A 432 -3.72 7.98 8.51
C ASN A 432 -4.45 6.66 8.14
N GLY A 433 -3.74 5.67 7.59
CA GLY A 433 -4.14 4.26 7.57
C GLY A 433 -5.04 3.93 6.39
N LEU A 434 -5.25 4.90 5.51
CA LEU A 434 -6.07 4.77 4.31
C LEU A 434 -5.16 4.55 3.11
N VAL A 435 -5.42 3.48 2.36
CA VAL A 435 -4.80 3.30 1.03
C VAL A 435 -5.24 4.45 0.12
N PRO A 436 -4.35 5.33 -0.36
CA PRO A 436 -4.76 6.35 -1.32
C PRO A 436 -4.94 5.75 -2.71
N ILE A 437 -6.12 5.94 -3.28
CA ILE A 437 -6.34 5.84 -4.73
C ILE A 437 -5.90 7.17 -5.33
N VAL A 438 -4.91 7.13 -6.22
CA VAL A 438 -4.40 8.28 -6.97
C VAL A 438 -5.13 8.31 -8.31
N GLU A 439 -5.96 9.34 -8.52
CA GLU A 439 -6.82 9.47 -9.70
C GLU A 439 -6.40 10.67 -10.56
N PRO A 440 -5.40 10.53 -11.46
CA PRO A 440 -5.07 11.56 -12.44
C PRO A 440 -5.94 11.37 -13.70
N GLU A 441 -7.16 11.90 -13.67
CA GLU A 441 -8.09 11.79 -14.80
C GLU A 441 -7.72 12.78 -15.91
N VAL A 442 -7.51 12.27 -17.12
CA VAL A 442 -7.50 13.06 -18.36
C VAL A 442 -8.90 13.04 -18.95
N LEU A 443 -9.52 14.22 -19.05
CA LEU A 443 -10.87 14.35 -19.61
C LEU A 443 -10.90 13.99 -21.09
N VAL A 444 -11.99 13.36 -21.52
CA VAL A 444 -12.19 12.90 -22.91
C VAL A 444 -12.70 14.01 -23.84
N ASP A 445 -12.96 15.22 -23.36
CA ASP A 445 -13.56 16.29 -24.17
C ASP A 445 -12.71 16.68 -25.39
N GLY A 446 -13.37 16.84 -26.54
CA GLY A 446 -12.77 17.37 -27.79
C GLY A 446 -12.60 16.34 -28.90
N SER A 447 -11.89 16.74 -29.96
CA SER A 447 -11.76 16.00 -31.23
C SER A 447 -10.39 15.34 -31.45
N HIS A 448 -9.60 15.20 -30.38
CA HIS A 448 -8.26 14.61 -30.42
C HIS A 448 -8.30 13.11 -30.74
N ASP A 449 -7.25 12.62 -31.39
CA ASP A 449 -7.06 11.19 -31.64
C ASP A 449 -6.53 10.44 -30.41
N ILE A 450 -6.44 9.12 -30.53
CA ILE A 450 -5.97 8.26 -29.43
C ILE A 450 -4.48 8.45 -29.14
N ASP A 451 -3.67 8.77 -30.16
CA ASP A 451 -2.24 9.05 -30.00
C ASP A 451 -2.02 10.25 -29.08
N ARG A 452 -2.79 11.32 -29.29
CA ARG A 452 -2.74 12.50 -28.42
C ARG A 452 -3.16 12.18 -26.98
N CYS A 453 -4.19 11.36 -26.79
CA CYS A 453 -4.61 10.91 -25.45
C CYS A 453 -3.49 10.12 -24.77
N ALA A 454 -2.78 9.26 -25.52
CA ALA A 454 -1.68 8.45 -25.02
C ALA A 454 -0.51 9.31 -24.56
N ASP A 455 -0.06 10.25 -25.39
CA ASP A 455 1.05 11.16 -25.09
C ASP A 455 0.81 11.95 -23.79
N VAL A 456 -0.42 12.46 -23.63
CA VAL A 456 -0.81 13.22 -22.45
C VAL A 456 -0.89 12.32 -21.22
N THR A 457 -1.46 11.13 -21.36
CA THR A 457 -1.56 10.14 -20.27
C THR A 457 -0.18 9.72 -19.79
N GLU A 458 0.74 9.38 -20.71
CA GLU A 458 2.13 9.00 -20.37
C GLU A 458 2.86 10.13 -19.63
N CYS A 459 2.74 11.37 -20.10
CA CYS A 459 3.32 12.55 -19.45
C CYS A 459 2.80 12.74 -18.01
N ILE A 460 1.48 12.65 -17.82
CA ILE A 460 0.85 12.85 -16.52
C ILE A 460 1.22 11.72 -15.56
N LEU A 461 1.17 10.46 -16.00
CA LEU A 461 1.54 9.33 -15.15
C LEU A 461 3.01 9.38 -14.74
N ALA A 462 3.91 9.75 -15.65
CA ALA A 462 5.33 9.94 -15.32
C ALA A 462 5.54 11.04 -14.27
N ALA A 463 4.85 12.17 -14.41
CA ALA A 463 4.90 13.26 -13.45
C ALA A 463 4.34 12.83 -12.08
N CYS A 464 3.18 12.15 -12.05
CA CYS A 464 2.58 11.60 -10.84
C CYS A 464 3.51 10.63 -10.10
N TYR A 465 4.11 9.65 -10.79
CA TYR A 465 5.01 8.69 -10.12
C TYR A 465 6.30 9.32 -9.62
N LYS A 466 6.89 10.25 -10.38
CA LYS A 466 8.04 11.03 -9.92
C LYS A 466 7.71 11.78 -8.64
N ALA A 467 6.56 12.44 -8.62
CA ALA A 467 6.02 13.16 -7.49
C ALA A 467 5.82 12.25 -6.25
N LEU A 468 5.10 11.13 -6.40
CA LEU A 468 4.92 10.17 -5.31
C LEU A 468 6.27 9.68 -4.73
N ASN A 469 7.27 9.47 -5.59
CA ASN A 469 8.61 9.06 -5.16
C ASN A 469 9.34 10.14 -4.35
N ASP A 470 9.24 11.40 -4.77
CA ASP A 470 9.89 12.55 -4.09
C ASP A 470 9.38 12.74 -2.66
N TYR A 471 8.13 12.34 -2.39
CA TYR A 471 7.48 12.45 -1.08
C TYR A 471 7.49 11.14 -0.29
N HIS A 472 8.28 10.15 -0.75
CA HIS A 472 8.45 8.87 -0.08
C HIS A 472 7.15 8.10 0.13
N VAL A 473 6.15 8.29 -0.75
CA VAL A 473 4.91 7.53 -0.72
C VAL A 473 5.21 6.06 -1.01
N MET A 474 4.69 5.16 -0.17
CA MET A 474 4.86 3.72 -0.32
C MET A 474 3.92 3.20 -1.43
N LEU A 475 4.44 3.02 -2.65
CA LEU A 475 3.66 2.67 -3.85
C LEU A 475 2.91 1.33 -3.72
N GLU A 476 3.44 0.39 -2.94
CA GLU A 476 2.80 -0.89 -2.64
C GLU A 476 1.51 -0.73 -1.82
N GLY A 477 1.39 0.38 -1.10
CA GLY A 477 0.21 0.76 -0.33
C GLY A 477 -0.66 1.80 -1.03
N THR A 478 -0.57 1.94 -2.36
CA THR A 478 -1.44 2.84 -3.16
C THR A 478 -2.17 2.06 -4.26
N LEU A 479 -3.12 2.73 -4.91
CA LEU A 479 -3.76 2.26 -6.14
C LEU A 479 -3.75 3.39 -7.16
N LEU A 480 -3.72 3.05 -8.46
CA LEU A 480 -3.87 4.04 -9.54
C LEU A 480 -5.26 3.92 -10.16
N LYS A 481 -5.97 5.04 -10.32
CA LYS A 481 -7.26 5.15 -11.02
C LYS A 481 -7.13 6.11 -12.20
N PRO A 482 -6.55 5.67 -13.32
CA PRO A 482 -6.39 6.52 -14.49
C PRO A 482 -7.62 6.40 -15.41
N ASN A 483 -7.72 7.33 -16.37
CA ASN A 483 -8.54 7.11 -17.56
C ASN A 483 -7.99 5.96 -18.41
N MET A 484 -8.86 5.30 -19.16
CA MET A 484 -8.43 4.51 -20.32
C MET A 484 -7.96 5.47 -21.42
N VAL A 485 -7.06 5.02 -22.29
CA VAL A 485 -6.58 5.82 -23.42
C VAL A 485 -7.58 5.66 -24.57
N THR A 486 -8.36 6.70 -24.85
CA THR A 486 -9.42 6.70 -25.86
C THR A 486 -9.32 7.96 -26.73
N PRO A 487 -9.86 7.94 -27.97
CA PRO A 487 -10.11 9.18 -28.72
C PRO A 487 -11.03 10.12 -27.95
N GLY A 488 -11.03 11.40 -28.34
CA GLY A 488 -11.92 12.40 -27.77
C GLY A 488 -13.39 12.13 -28.05
N SER A 489 -14.26 12.74 -27.25
CA SER A 489 -15.72 12.54 -27.32
C SER A 489 -16.34 12.97 -28.65
N GLU A 490 -15.67 13.86 -29.40
CA GLU A 490 -16.08 14.33 -30.73
C GLU A 490 -15.34 13.58 -31.86
N ALA A 491 -14.37 12.73 -31.52
CA ALA A 491 -13.61 11.93 -32.48
C ALA A 491 -14.29 10.59 -32.80
N LYS A 492 -13.84 9.93 -33.87
CA LYS A 492 -14.33 8.60 -34.23
C LYS A 492 -13.88 7.57 -33.18
N LYS A 493 -14.83 6.79 -32.66
CA LYS A 493 -14.53 5.66 -31.78
C LYS A 493 -13.60 4.64 -32.47
N VAL A 494 -12.75 4.00 -31.68
CA VAL A 494 -11.86 2.91 -32.09
C VAL A 494 -12.26 1.60 -31.43
N SER A 495 -11.70 0.49 -31.88
CA SER A 495 -12.03 -0.83 -31.32
C SER A 495 -11.44 -1.03 -29.92
N PRO A 496 -12.02 -1.93 -29.10
CA PRO A 496 -11.48 -2.26 -27.78
C PRO A 496 -10.02 -2.76 -27.79
N GLU A 497 -9.58 -3.41 -28.87
CA GLU A 497 -8.21 -3.87 -29.06
C GLU A 497 -7.24 -2.69 -29.13
N VAL A 498 -7.62 -1.64 -29.87
CA VAL A 498 -6.82 -0.42 -29.99
C VAL A 498 -6.77 0.32 -28.65
N VAL A 499 -7.92 0.48 -27.95
CA VAL A 499 -7.96 1.07 -26.60
C VAL A 499 -7.06 0.30 -25.64
N ALA A 500 -7.13 -1.02 -25.66
CA ALA A 500 -6.36 -1.87 -24.76
C ALA A 500 -4.86 -1.76 -25.00
N GLU A 501 -4.41 -1.80 -26.26
CA GLU A 501 -2.98 -1.71 -26.61
C GLU A 501 -2.39 -0.38 -26.15
N TYR A 502 -3.06 0.72 -26.46
CA TYR A 502 -2.63 2.06 -26.06
C TYR A 502 -2.65 2.25 -24.55
N THR A 503 -3.70 1.76 -23.87
CA THR A 503 -3.82 1.90 -22.42
C THR A 503 -2.75 1.10 -21.69
N VAL A 504 -2.55 -0.18 -22.03
CA VAL A 504 -1.55 -1.02 -21.35
C VAL A 504 -0.12 -0.53 -21.62
N ARG A 505 0.14 0.00 -22.83
CA ARG A 505 1.44 0.60 -23.18
C ARG A 505 1.78 1.82 -22.32
N ALA A 506 0.80 2.67 -22.00
CA ALA A 506 1.02 3.91 -21.26
C ALA A 506 1.31 3.70 -19.76
N LEU A 507 1.03 2.52 -19.19
CA LEU A 507 1.15 2.25 -17.76
C LEU A 507 2.59 1.90 -17.33
N GLN A 508 3.00 2.38 -16.15
CA GLN A 508 4.33 2.12 -15.55
C GLN A 508 4.28 1.12 -14.40
N PRO A 509 5.34 0.29 -14.21
CA PRO A 509 5.36 -0.71 -13.15
C PRO A 509 5.60 -0.16 -11.77
N ALA A 510 4.55 0.06 -10.98
CA ALA A 510 4.72 0.68 -9.66
C ALA A 510 3.71 0.26 -8.57
N VAL A 511 2.44 -0.03 -8.91
CA VAL A 511 1.35 -0.19 -7.93
C VAL A 511 0.73 -1.58 -7.96
N PRO A 512 0.12 -2.09 -6.87
CA PRO A 512 -0.48 -3.44 -6.84
C PRO A 512 -1.62 -3.62 -7.84
N ALA A 513 -2.44 -2.58 -8.05
CA ALA A 513 -3.53 -2.63 -9.01
C ALA A 513 -3.79 -1.28 -9.68
N VAL A 514 -4.25 -1.35 -10.92
CA VAL A 514 -4.79 -0.22 -11.68
C VAL A 514 -6.31 -0.43 -11.79
N VAL A 515 -7.08 0.47 -11.19
CA VAL A 515 -8.54 0.40 -11.09
C VAL A 515 -9.16 1.51 -11.94
N PHE A 516 -9.40 1.24 -13.23
CA PHE A 516 -9.77 2.28 -14.20
C PHE A 516 -11.08 2.99 -13.84
N LEU A 517 -11.12 4.31 -14.04
CA LEU A 517 -12.37 5.05 -14.13
C LEU A 517 -13.04 4.78 -15.49
N SER A 518 -14.37 4.79 -15.53
CA SER A 518 -15.10 4.58 -16.79
C SER A 518 -15.16 5.83 -17.68
N GLY A 519 -14.98 7.02 -17.09
CA GLY A 519 -15.18 8.29 -17.80
C GLY A 519 -16.57 8.36 -18.42
N GLY A 520 -16.65 8.81 -19.67
CA GLY A 520 -17.88 8.89 -20.46
C GLY A 520 -18.29 7.62 -21.21
N GLN A 521 -17.58 6.51 -21.05
CA GLN A 521 -17.88 5.25 -21.74
C GLN A 521 -19.24 4.69 -21.33
N SER A 522 -19.91 4.00 -22.25
CA SER A 522 -21.10 3.21 -21.91
C SER A 522 -20.76 2.06 -20.94
N GLU A 523 -21.78 1.45 -20.34
CA GLU A 523 -21.56 0.29 -19.46
C GLU A 523 -20.85 -0.84 -20.22
N GLU A 524 -21.33 -1.18 -21.42
CA GLU A 524 -20.76 -2.27 -22.21
C GLU A 524 -19.35 -1.96 -22.74
N GLU A 525 -19.13 -0.73 -23.22
CA GLU A 525 -17.83 -0.29 -23.71
C GLU A 525 -16.75 -0.37 -22.63
N ALA A 526 -17.05 0.10 -21.41
CA ALA A 526 -16.11 0.02 -20.29
C ALA A 526 -15.73 -1.43 -19.94
N THR A 527 -16.70 -2.36 -20.00
CA THR A 527 -16.44 -3.79 -19.74
C THR A 527 -15.63 -4.44 -20.85
N LEU A 528 -15.97 -4.18 -22.12
CA LEU A 528 -15.26 -4.73 -23.27
C LEU A 528 -13.80 -4.25 -23.30
N ASN A 529 -13.57 -2.95 -23.10
CA ASN A 529 -12.22 -2.39 -23.04
C ASN A 529 -11.40 -3.03 -21.91
N LEU A 530 -11.97 -3.18 -20.71
CA LEU A 530 -11.31 -3.85 -19.59
C LEU A 530 -11.01 -5.33 -19.88
N ASN A 531 -11.95 -6.03 -20.50
CA ASN A 531 -11.80 -7.44 -20.87
C ASN A 531 -10.64 -7.63 -21.85
N VAL A 532 -10.57 -6.80 -22.89
CA VAL A 532 -9.52 -6.91 -23.91
C VAL A 532 -8.15 -6.57 -23.32
N MET A 533 -8.04 -5.57 -22.43
CA MET A 533 -6.80 -5.30 -21.68
C MET A 533 -6.29 -6.52 -20.90
N ASN A 534 -7.20 -7.24 -20.23
CA ASN A 534 -6.85 -8.45 -19.50
C ASN A 534 -6.51 -9.63 -20.42
N ASN A 535 -7.01 -9.65 -21.65
CA ASN A 535 -6.66 -10.65 -22.67
C ASN A 535 -5.37 -10.37 -23.45
N LEU A 536 -4.84 -9.15 -23.41
CA LEU A 536 -3.58 -8.84 -24.10
C LEU A 536 -2.44 -9.75 -23.65
N LYS A 537 -1.71 -10.31 -24.61
CA LYS A 537 -0.53 -11.13 -24.33
C LYS A 537 0.63 -10.23 -23.92
N GLY A 538 1.29 -10.55 -22.80
CA GLY A 538 2.43 -9.78 -22.31
C GLY A 538 2.53 -9.80 -20.80
N LYS A 539 3.66 -9.30 -20.27
CA LYS A 539 3.81 -9.12 -18.82
C LYS A 539 3.00 -7.91 -18.37
N LYS A 540 2.03 -8.15 -17.49
CA LYS A 540 1.25 -7.13 -16.78
C LYS A 540 1.60 -7.27 -15.29
N PRO A 541 2.51 -6.45 -14.76
CA PRO A 541 2.97 -6.59 -13.37
C PRO A 541 1.99 -6.02 -12.34
N TRP A 542 0.75 -5.72 -12.74
CA TRP A 542 -0.36 -5.23 -11.91
C TRP A 542 -1.62 -6.01 -12.24
N THR A 543 -2.56 -6.04 -11.30
CA THR A 543 -3.95 -6.36 -11.64
C THR A 543 -4.59 -5.17 -12.37
N LEU A 544 -5.23 -5.42 -13.51
CA LEU A 544 -6.05 -4.45 -14.21
C LEU A 544 -7.53 -4.70 -13.86
N SER A 545 -8.14 -3.76 -13.16
CA SER A 545 -9.51 -3.85 -12.67
C SER A 545 -10.26 -2.53 -12.89
N PHE A 546 -11.42 -2.36 -12.25
CA PHE A 546 -12.32 -1.24 -12.41
C PHE A 546 -12.55 -0.50 -11.09
N SER A 547 -12.76 0.81 -11.19
CA SER A 547 -13.40 1.66 -10.19
C SER A 547 -14.49 2.47 -10.88
N PHE A 548 -15.66 1.84 -11.04
CA PHE A 548 -16.72 2.34 -11.89
C PHE A 548 -17.88 2.91 -11.09
N GLY A 549 -18.31 4.12 -11.47
CA GLY A 549 -19.56 4.72 -11.01
C GLY A 549 -20.66 4.50 -12.04
N ARG A 550 -20.73 5.40 -13.03
CA ARG A 550 -21.74 5.37 -14.12
C ARG A 550 -21.81 3.99 -14.81
N ALA A 551 -20.67 3.38 -15.16
CA ALA A 551 -20.62 2.11 -15.90
C ALA A 551 -21.08 0.86 -15.13
N LEU A 552 -21.36 0.99 -13.82
CA LEU A 552 -22.00 -0.04 -12.98
C LEU A 552 -23.43 0.29 -12.59
N GLN A 553 -23.82 1.57 -12.66
CA GLN A 553 -25.04 2.06 -12.02
C GLN A 553 -26.09 2.57 -13.01
N GLN A 554 -25.77 2.82 -14.28
CA GLN A 554 -26.71 3.44 -15.22
C GLN A 554 -27.95 2.58 -15.45
N SER A 555 -27.77 1.32 -15.85
CA SER A 555 -28.90 0.42 -16.07
C SER A 555 -29.67 0.12 -14.78
N THR A 556 -28.96 0.09 -13.65
CA THR A 556 -29.56 -0.06 -12.30
C THR A 556 -30.50 1.11 -11.98
N LEU A 557 -30.07 2.35 -12.19
CA LEU A 557 -30.89 3.54 -11.94
C LEU A 557 -32.11 3.58 -12.86
N LYS A 558 -31.95 3.27 -14.16
CA LYS A 558 -33.07 3.20 -15.10
C LYS A 558 -34.08 2.13 -14.71
N ALA A 559 -33.58 0.94 -14.34
CA ALA A 559 -34.43 -0.16 -13.91
C ALA A 559 -35.20 0.17 -12.63
N TRP A 560 -34.59 0.90 -11.68
CA TRP A 560 -35.22 1.34 -10.45
C TRP A 560 -36.30 2.40 -10.71
N GLY A 561 -35.94 3.49 -11.41
CA GLY A 561 -36.85 4.60 -11.70
C GLY A 561 -37.46 5.28 -10.47
N GLY A 562 -36.85 5.12 -9.29
CA GLY A 562 -37.37 5.65 -8.02
C GLY A 562 -38.51 4.86 -7.40
N LYS A 563 -38.85 3.67 -7.92
CA LYS A 563 -40.04 2.91 -7.52
C LYS A 563 -39.67 1.68 -6.68
N GLU A 564 -40.34 1.49 -5.55
CA GLU A 564 -40.05 0.37 -4.63
C GLU A 564 -40.32 -0.99 -5.29
N GLU A 565 -41.36 -1.10 -6.11
CA GLU A 565 -41.71 -2.33 -6.83
C GLU A 565 -40.62 -2.79 -7.82
N ASN A 566 -39.71 -1.88 -8.20
CA ASN A 566 -38.63 -2.16 -9.14
C ASN A 566 -37.30 -2.55 -8.48
N VAL A 567 -37.22 -2.61 -7.14
CA VAL A 567 -35.96 -2.86 -6.42
C VAL A 567 -35.29 -4.18 -6.85
N GLU A 568 -36.05 -5.26 -7.01
CA GLU A 568 -35.49 -6.55 -7.43
C GLU A 568 -35.01 -6.52 -8.89
N LYS A 569 -35.71 -5.80 -9.77
CA LYS A 569 -35.28 -5.58 -11.15
C LYS A 569 -33.97 -4.79 -11.21
N ALA A 570 -33.85 -3.75 -10.38
CA ALA A 570 -32.62 -2.95 -10.26
C ALA A 570 -31.46 -3.76 -9.69
N ARG A 571 -31.69 -4.57 -8.64
CA ARG A 571 -30.68 -5.49 -8.08
C ARG A 571 -30.18 -6.50 -9.11
N ALA A 572 -31.08 -7.05 -9.92
CA ALA A 572 -30.71 -7.98 -10.99
C ALA A 572 -29.84 -7.30 -12.07
N ALA A 573 -30.19 -6.08 -12.48
CA ALA A 573 -29.39 -5.28 -13.42
C ALA A 573 -28.00 -4.97 -12.85
N PHE A 574 -27.93 -4.54 -11.59
CA PHE A 574 -26.68 -4.26 -10.90
C PHE A 574 -25.78 -5.50 -10.81
N LEU A 575 -26.33 -6.64 -10.37
CA LEU A 575 -25.58 -7.89 -10.26
C LEU A 575 -25.06 -8.38 -11.61
N LYS A 576 -25.86 -8.23 -12.68
CA LYS A 576 -25.44 -8.56 -14.05
C LYS A 576 -24.20 -7.75 -14.46
N ARG A 577 -24.19 -6.45 -14.16
CA ARG A 577 -23.04 -5.56 -14.42
C ARG A 577 -21.84 -5.85 -13.53
N CYS A 578 -22.04 -6.19 -12.25
CA CYS A 578 -20.96 -6.64 -11.37
C CYS A 578 -20.28 -7.92 -11.88
N LYS A 579 -21.06 -8.91 -12.33
CA LYS A 579 -20.53 -10.16 -12.91
C LYS A 579 -19.76 -9.91 -14.20
N ALA A 580 -20.32 -9.12 -15.11
CA ALA A 580 -19.67 -8.79 -16.38
C ALA A 580 -18.29 -8.13 -16.16
N ASN A 581 -18.21 -7.17 -15.24
CA ASN A 581 -16.93 -6.52 -14.93
C ASN A 581 -15.97 -7.43 -14.14
N SER A 582 -16.49 -8.29 -13.25
CA SER A 582 -15.70 -9.35 -12.60
C SER A 582 -15.03 -10.26 -13.63
N GLU A 583 -15.78 -10.75 -14.61
CA GLU A 583 -15.29 -11.58 -15.72
C GLU A 583 -14.31 -10.81 -16.62
N ALA A 584 -14.55 -9.52 -16.85
CA ALA A 584 -13.64 -8.67 -17.62
C ALA A 584 -12.27 -8.51 -16.94
N THR A 585 -12.20 -8.49 -15.60
CA THR A 585 -10.90 -8.51 -14.89
C THR A 585 -10.10 -9.81 -15.13
N LEU A 586 -10.79 -10.88 -15.52
CA LEU A 586 -10.20 -12.18 -15.80
C LEU A 586 -9.97 -12.42 -17.30
N GLY A 587 -10.40 -11.50 -18.16
CA GLY A 587 -10.33 -11.65 -19.62
C GLY A 587 -11.34 -12.67 -20.19
N ILE A 588 -12.37 -13.06 -19.44
CA ILE A 588 -13.29 -14.13 -19.87
C ILE A 588 -14.68 -13.63 -20.22
N TYR A 589 -14.92 -12.32 -20.19
CA TYR A 589 -16.23 -11.75 -20.52
C TYR A 589 -16.56 -11.95 -22.00
N LYS A 590 -17.79 -12.41 -22.29
CA LYS A 590 -18.24 -12.84 -23.62
C LYS A 590 -19.24 -11.92 -24.30
N GLY A 591 -19.55 -10.76 -23.71
CA GLY A 591 -20.55 -9.84 -24.27
C GLY A 591 -22.01 -10.19 -23.92
N ASP A 592 -22.23 -11.14 -23.02
CA ASP A 592 -23.57 -11.60 -22.62
C ASP A 592 -24.32 -10.58 -21.73
N ALA A 593 -23.64 -9.53 -21.28
CA ALA A 593 -24.25 -8.41 -20.58
C ALA A 593 -24.63 -7.21 -21.46
N ALA A 594 -24.43 -7.29 -22.79
CA ALA A 594 -24.71 -6.19 -23.73
C ALA A 594 -26.21 -5.83 -23.86
N GLN A 595 -27.12 -6.72 -23.46
CA GLN A 595 -28.56 -6.49 -23.56
C GLN A 595 -29.13 -5.84 -22.29
N GLY A 596 -29.81 -4.71 -22.46
CA GLY A 596 -30.53 -4.00 -21.41
C GLY A 596 -30.70 -2.51 -21.74
N GLU A 597 -31.70 -1.87 -21.14
CA GLU A 597 -31.93 -0.44 -21.31
C GLU A 597 -30.77 0.37 -20.68
N GLY A 598 -30.20 1.31 -21.43
CA GLY A 598 -29.09 2.15 -20.97
C GLY A 598 -27.69 1.54 -21.05
N VAL A 599 -27.55 0.25 -21.39
CA VAL A 599 -26.27 -0.47 -21.36
C VAL A 599 -25.26 0.08 -22.40
N SER A 600 -25.73 0.41 -23.60
CA SER A 600 -24.90 0.92 -24.71
C SER A 600 -24.93 2.44 -24.85
N GLU A 601 -25.62 3.15 -23.97
CA GLU A 601 -25.73 4.60 -24.03
C GLU A 601 -24.42 5.28 -23.61
N SER A 602 -24.03 6.32 -24.35
CA SER A 602 -22.89 7.16 -23.94
C SER A 602 -23.18 7.80 -22.59
N LEU A 603 -22.23 7.70 -21.68
CA LEU A 603 -22.31 8.29 -20.34
C LEU A 603 -21.58 9.64 -20.27
N HIS A 604 -21.04 10.12 -21.39
CA HIS A 604 -20.32 11.38 -21.48
C HIS A 604 -21.23 12.56 -21.14
N VAL A 605 -20.71 13.47 -20.32
CA VAL A 605 -21.31 14.76 -20.02
C VAL A 605 -20.23 15.80 -20.25
N LYS A 606 -20.48 16.75 -21.15
CA LYS A 606 -19.54 17.82 -21.48
C LYS A 606 -19.24 18.67 -20.24
N ASP A 607 -17.96 18.98 -20.02
CA ASP A 607 -17.50 19.77 -18.87
C ASP A 607 -17.97 19.21 -17.50
N TYR A 608 -18.01 17.89 -17.37
CA TYR A 608 -18.34 17.23 -16.10
C TYR A 608 -17.27 17.55 -15.05
N LYS A 609 -17.66 18.34 -14.03
CA LYS A 609 -16.84 18.71 -12.87
C LYS A 609 -17.30 17.98 -11.62
#